data_AF-A0A5E6N7M8-F1
#
_entry.id   AF-A0A5E6N7M8-F1
#
_cell.length_a   1.000
_cell.length_b   1.000
_cell.length_c   1.000
_cell.angle_alpha   90.00
_cell.angle_beta   90.00
_cell.angle_gamma   90.00
#
_symmetry.space_group_name_H-M   'P 1'
#
loop_
_entity.id
_entity.type
_entity.pdbx_description
1 polymer ?
#
loop_
_entity_poly.entity_id
_entity_poly.type
_entity_poly.pdbx_seq_one_letter_code
_entity_poly.pdbx_strand_id
1 'polypeptide(L)' 'MTVTMENEAGEPKDFIVTRVDENSVTVDGNNPMCGREVIFILQVITVREPTDEEATAGGPIEDTPVFDMPNAQKIH' A
#
# COMPACT_ATOMS: atom_id res chain seq x y z
N MET A 1 13.34 3.33 -13.50
CA MET A 1 12.55 2.87 -14.67
C MET A 1 11.68 1.72 -14.20
N THR A 2 10.37 1.76 -14.46
CA THR A 2 9.43 0.68 -14.14
C THR A 2 9.03 -0.07 -15.41
N VAL A 3 8.74 -1.35 -15.27
CA VAL A 3 8.23 -2.20 -16.33
C VAL A 3 7.02 -2.98 -15.82
N THR A 4 5.95 -2.97 -16.60
CA THR A 4 4.73 -3.75 -16.31
C THR A 4 4.83 -5.09 -17.00
N MET A 5 4.55 -6.17 -16.27
CA MET A 5 4.52 -7.55 -16.76
C MET A 5 3.21 -8.22 -16.34
N GLU A 6 2.85 -9.35 -16.95
CA GLU A 6 1.60 -10.06 -16.71
C GLU A 6 1.90 -11.48 -16.19
N ASN A 7 1.15 -11.96 -15.20
CA ASN A 7 1.26 -13.35 -14.72
C ASN A 7 0.41 -14.33 -15.57
N GLU A 8 0.45 -15.62 -15.24
CA GLU A 8 -0.31 -16.65 -15.98
C GLU A 8 -1.84 -16.44 -15.96
N ALA A 9 -2.36 -15.67 -14.99
CA ALA A 9 -3.79 -15.36 -14.86
C ALA A 9 -4.20 -14.07 -15.58
N GLY A 10 -3.25 -13.37 -16.21
CA GLY A 10 -3.53 -12.12 -16.91
C GLY A 10 -3.41 -10.87 -16.03
N GLU A 11 -2.88 -11.01 -14.81
CA GLU A 11 -2.82 -9.90 -13.86
C GLU A 11 -1.53 -9.10 -14.04
N PRO A 12 -1.62 -7.77 -14.25
CA PRO A 12 -0.46 -6.93 -14.42
C PRO A 12 0.25 -6.67 -13.08
N LYS A 13 1.58 -6.63 -13.11
CA LYS A 13 2.42 -6.25 -11.99
C LYS A 13 3.60 -5.41 -12.45
N ASP A 14 3.87 -4.35 -11.69
CA ASP A 14 5.01 -3.46 -11.92
C ASP A 14 6.27 -3.95 -11.22
N PHE A 15 7.40 -3.80 -11.90
CA PHE A 15 8.72 -4.10 -11.39
C PHE A 15 9.67 -2.92 -11.61
N ILE A 16 10.59 -2.69 -10.67
CA ILE A 16 11.61 -1.64 -10.75
C ILE A 16 12.87 -2.25 -11.37
N VAL A 17 13.36 -1.70 -12.46
CA VAL A 17 14.65 -2.14 -13.03
C VAL A 17 15.80 -1.66 -12.14
N THR A 18 16.58 -2.58 -11.61
CA THR A 18 17.71 -2.29 -10.71
C THR A 18 19.06 -2.40 -11.42
N ARG A 19 19.16 -3.21 -12.48
CA ARG A 19 20.39 -3.37 -13.27
C ARG A 19 20.10 -3.83 -14.69
N VAL A 20 20.92 -3.37 -15.63
CA VAL A 20 20.91 -3.80 -17.03
C VAL A 20 22.34 -4.22 -17.41
N ASP A 21 22.48 -5.43 -17.94
CA ASP A 21 23.72 -5.96 -18.51
C ASP A 21 23.49 -6.31 -20.00
N GLU A 22 24.52 -6.75 -20.72
CA GLU A 22 24.46 -7.02 -22.16
C GLU A 22 23.37 -8.03 -22.57
N ASN A 23 23.09 -9.02 -21.70
CA ASN A 23 22.17 -10.13 -22.01
C ASN A 23 20.96 -10.23 -21.07
N SER A 24 20.87 -9.36 -20.06
CA SER A 24 19.85 -9.50 -19.02
C SER A 24 19.48 -8.19 -18.33
N VAL A 25 18.25 -8.16 -17.82
CA VAL A 25 17.74 -7.09 -16.96
C VAL A 25 17.39 -7.70 -15.61
N THR A 26 17.92 -7.12 -14.53
CA THR A 26 17.51 -7.45 -13.16
C THR A 26 16.41 -6.49 -12.73
N VAL A 27 15.32 -7.05 -12.20
CA VAL A 27 14.17 -6.29 -11.73
C VAL A 27 13.88 -6.61 -10.27
N ASP A 28 13.35 -5.64 -9.55
CA ASP A 28 12.86 -5.75 -8.17
C ASP A 28 11.34 -5.69 -8.16
N GLY A 29 10.72 -6.77 -7.66
CA GLY A 29 9.27 -6.92 -7.52
C GLY A 29 8.79 -6.89 -6.07
N ASN A 30 9.66 -6.48 -5.14
CA ASN A 30 9.29 -6.28 -3.75
C ASN A 30 8.43 -5.01 -3.60
N ASN A 31 7.66 -4.94 -2.51
CA ASN A 31 7.00 -3.70 -2.14
C ASN A 31 8.08 -2.61 -1.95
N PRO A 32 7.89 -1.36 -2.43
CA PRO A 32 8.87 -0.28 -2.29
C PRO A 32 9.36 0.00 -0.86
N MET A 33 8.57 -0.42 0.15
CA MET A 33 8.89 -0.27 1.56
C MET A 33 9.60 -1.49 2.17
N CYS A 34 9.78 -2.59 1.42
CA CYS A 34 10.51 -3.76 1.90
C CYS A 34 11.93 -3.41 2.34
N GLY A 35 12.35 -3.95 3.49
CA GLY A 35 13.70 -3.73 4.06
C GLY A 35 13.95 -2.33 4.61
N ARG A 36 12.96 -1.43 4.59
CA ARG A 36 13.05 -0.11 5.22
C ARG A 36 12.44 -0.15 6.61
N GLU A 37 13.10 0.49 7.57
CA GLU A 37 12.47 0.79 8.85
C GLU A 37 11.47 1.93 8.64
N VAL A 38 10.19 1.68 8.94
CA VAL A 38 9.13 2.67 8.80
C VAL A 38 8.62 3.02 10.18
N ILE A 39 8.79 4.28 10.58
CA ILE A 39 8.39 4.79 11.89
C ILE A 39 7.10 5.59 11.71
N PHE A 40 6.02 5.13 12.33
CA PHE A 40 4.76 5.85 12.40
C PHE A 40 4.56 6.44 13.80
N ILE A 41 4.23 7.72 13.87
CA ILE A 41 3.78 8.37 15.10
C ILE A 41 2.26 8.52 14.98
N LEU A 42 1.52 7.73 15.76
CA LEU A 42 0.07 7.66 15.67
C LEU A 42 -0.59 8.31 16.90
N GLN A 43 -1.73 8.96 16.67
CA GLN A 43 -2.62 9.43 17.72
C GLN A 43 -3.99 8.78 17.54
N VAL A 44 -4.48 8.08 18.57
CA VAL A 44 -5.83 7.52 18.57
C VAL A 44 -6.81 8.64 18.89
N ILE A 45 -7.77 8.89 17.99
CA ILE A 45 -8.74 9.98 18.12
C ILE A 45 -10.07 9.49 18.69
N THR A 46 -10.58 8.38 18.16
CA THR A 46 -11.84 7.76 18.61
C THR A 46 -11.74 6.24 18.54
N VAL A 47 -12.55 5.56 19.36
CA VAL A 47 -12.74 4.11 19.34
C VAL A 47 -14.23 3.84 19.51
N ARG A 48 -14.78 2.97 18.67
CA ARG A 48 -16.17 2.50 18.74
C ARG A 48 -16.25 1.06 18.24
N GLU A 49 -17.34 0.39 18.58
CA GLU A 49 -17.68 -0.89 17.95
C GLU A 49 -18.06 -0.70 16.46
N PRO A 50 -17.71 -1.66 15.59
CA PRO A 50 -18.16 -1.65 14.20
C PRO A 50 -19.67 -1.92 14.11
N THR A 51 -20.31 -1.44 13.04
CA THR A 51 -21.66 -1.91 12.70
C THR A 51 -21.59 -3.32 12.08
N ASP A 52 -22.73 -4.04 12.04
CA ASP A 52 -22.79 -5.37 11.42
C ASP A 52 -22.34 -5.36 9.94
N GLU A 53 -22.64 -4.27 9.24
CA GLU A 53 -22.25 -4.06 7.85
C GLU A 53 -20.73 -3.91 7.72
N GLU A 54 -20.11 -3.05 8.55
CA GLU A 54 -18.65 -2.83 8.56
C GLU A 54 -17.87 -4.09 8.94
N ALA A 55 -18.38 -4.85 9.92
CA ALA A 55 -17.78 -6.12 10.31
C ALA A 55 -17.81 -7.14 9.16
N THR A 56 -18.90 -7.18 8.39
CA THR A 56 -19.03 -8.05 7.21
C THR A 56 -18.10 -7.60 6.07
N ALA A 57 -17.91 -6.30 5.89
CA ALA A 57 -17.02 -5.73 4.88
C ALA A 57 -15.51 -5.85 5.25
N GLY A 58 -15.20 -6.12 6.52
CA GLY A 58 -13.82 -6.18 7.01
C GLY A 58 -13.17 -4.81 7.25
N GLY A 59 -13.98 -3.75 7.35
CA GLY A 59 -13.50 -2.38 7.56
C GLY A 59 -14.62 -1.34 7.51
N PRO A 60 -14.30 -0.06 7.79
CA PRO A 60 -15.24 1.04 7.65
C PRO A 60 -15.77 1.15 6.22
N ILE A 61 -17.08 1.36 6.06
CA ILE A 61 -17.73 1.48 4.75
C ILE A 61 -17.84 2.94 4.31
N GLU A 62 -17.96 3.87 5.27
CA GLU A 62 -17.94 5.31 5.01
C GLU A 62 -16.52 5.89 4.97
N ASP A 63 -16.36 7.02 4.29
CA ASP A 63 -15.12 7.78 4.32
C ASP A 63 -14.80 8.20 5.76
N THR A 64 -13.58 7.88 6.18
CA THR A 64 -12.97 8.27 7.45
C THR A 64 -13.35 9.72 7.80
N PRO A 65 -13.84 10.01 9.03
CA PRO A 65 -14.09 11.39 9.42
C PRO A 65 -12.85 12.26 9.16
N VAL A 66 -13.04 13.37 8.43
CA VAL A 66 -11.95 14.30 8.15
C VAL A 66 -11.60 15.01 9.45
N PHE A 67 -10.50 14.59 10.06
CA PHE A 67 -9.89 15.33 11.16
C PHE A 67 -8.94 16.36 10.54
N ASP A 68 -9.22 17.65 10.76
CA ASP A 68 -8.34 18.74 10.36
C ASP A 68 -7.07 18.72 11.22
N MET A 69 -6.13 17.86 10.85
CA MET A 69 -4.84 17.70 11.50
C MET A 69 -3.73 18.01 10.49
N PRO A 70 -2.83 18.97 10.80
CA PRO A 70 -1.87 19.51 9.84
C PRO A 70 -0.87 18.47 9.29
N ASN A 71 -0.72 17.32 9.96
CA ASN A 71 0.21 16.26 9.60
C ASN A 71 -0.48 14.89 9.40
N ALA A 72 -1.81 14.82 9.34
CA ALA A 72 -2.50 13.55 9.11
C ALA A 72 -2.38 13.14 7.63
N GLN A 73 -1.74 12.01 7.37
CA GLN A 73 -1.77 11.34 6.07
C GLN A 73 -2.54 10.03 6.18
N LYS A 74 -3.47 9.80 5.24
CA LYS A 74 -4.16 8.51 5.11
C LYS A 74 -3.12 7.45 4.72
N ILE A 75 -2.99 6.42 5.54
CA ILE A 75 -2.14 5.27 5.23
C ILE A 75 -3.03 4.24 4.53
N HIS A 76 -3.16 4.40 3.21
CA HIS A 76 -3.92 3.57 2.26
C HIS A 76 -5.42 3.46 2.56
#